data_AF-A0A0C9XHS9-F1
#
_entry.id   AF-A0A0C9XHS9-F1
#
_cell.length_a   1.000
_cell.length_b   1.000
_cell.length_c   1.000
_cell.angle_alpha   90.00
_cell.angle_beta   90.00
_cell.angle_gamma   90.00
#
_symmetry.space_group_name_H-M   'P 1'
#
loop_
_entity.id
_entity.type
_entity.pdbx_description
1 polymer ?
#
loop_
_entity_poly.entity_id
_entity_poly.type
_entity_poly.pdbx_seq_one_letter_code
_entity_poly.pdbx_strand_id
1 'polypeptide(L)'
;NVVANIIEDTEHEDMMVERLLEFKVFCEGMLQTAFVDPQTKQPNHEFSYALTDAFAYGFKVRKNKPAELIVKHLDCLMQCGQWDMLDLEFDQLLNSVLGLYRYTDNKDVFRTFYHRVLARRLLLECSTSDDFEKVMLKKLKEKYDPEFGMGGHMFNDLALSWDLLHEHCAHLVEGSPQHSL
;
A
#
# COMPACT_ATOMS: atom_id res chain seq x y z
N ASN A 1 -7.83 18.27 -17.03
CA ASN A 1 -6.90 17.12 -16.97
C ASN A 1 -7.70 15.96 -16.37
N VAL A 2 -7.82 14.82 -17.05
CA VAL A 2 -8.68 13.70 -16.59
C VAL A 2 -8.27 13.20 -15.21
N VAL A 3 -6.98 13.13 -14.91
CA VAL A 3 -6.45 12.72 -13.60
C VAL A 3 -6.91 13.69 -12.51
N ALA A 4 -6.84 15.01 -12.77
CA ALA A 4 -7.30 16.02 -11.83
C ALA A 4 -8.80 15.88 -11.54
N ASN A 5 -9.62 15.68 -12.58
CA ASN A 5 -11.07 15.51 -12.43
C ASN A 5 -11.41 14.27 -11.59
N ILE A 6 -10.67 13.16 -11.75
CA ILE A 6 -10.85 11.94 -10.93
C ILE A 6 -10.48 12.21 -9.46
N ILE A 7 -9.44 13.00 -9.20
CA ILE A 7 -8.97 13.29 -7.83
C ILE A 7 -9.86 14.32 -7.11
N GLU A 8 -10.47 15.24 -7.85
CA GLU A 8 -11.40 16.24 -7.32
C GLU A 8 -12.81 15.71 -7.08
N ASP A 9 -13.17 14.58 -7.71
CA ASP A 9 -14.48 13.96 -7.56
C ASP A 9 -14.68 13.44 -6.12
N THR A 10 -15.37 14.24 -5.30
CA THR A 10 -15.68 13.90 -3.91
C THR A 10 -16.84 12.93 -3.76
N GLU A 11 -17.65 12.73 -4.82
CA GLU A 11 -18.79 11.81 -4.78
C GLU A 11 -18.35 10.36 -4.95
N HIS A 12 -17.25 10.13 -5.67
CA HIS A 12 -16.70 8.79 -5.95
C HIS A 12 -15.27 8.61 -5.42
N GLU A 13 -14.96 9.15 -4.23
CA GLU A 13 -13.62 9.09 -3.63
C GLU A 13 -13.14 7.66 -3.34
N ASP A 14 -14.08 6.78 -3.01
CA ASP A 14 -13.88 5.36 -2.75
C ASP A 14 -13.37 4.61 -3.99
N MET A 15 -13.83 5.00 -5.18
CA MET A 15 -13.39 4.42 -6.46
C MET A 15 -12.21 5.16 -7.10
N MET A 16 -11.66 6.19 -6.43
CA MET A 16 -10.61 7.04 -7.01
C MET A 16 -9.39 6.23 -7.45
N VAL A 17 -8.90 5.32 -6.58
CA VAL A 17 -7.69 4.53 -6.86
C VAL A 17 -7.92 3.58 -8.04
N GLU A 18 -9.07 2.91 -8.07
CA GLU A 18 -9.45 2.01 -9.17
C GLU A 18 -9.54 2.75 -10.50
N ARG A 19 -10.24 3.89 -10.53
CA ARG A 19 -10.36 4.73 -11.73
C ARG A 19 -9.00 5.25 -12.22
N LEU A 20 -8.10 5.60 -11.31
CA LEU A 20 -6.74 6.03 -11.66
C LEU A 20 -5.92 4.88 -12.26
N LEU A 21 -6.05 3.66 -11.74
CA LEU A 21 -5.36 2.48 -12.27
C LEU A 21 -5.90 2.08 -13.64
N GLU A 22 -7.22 2.05 -13.81
CA GLU A 22 -7.87 1.78 -15.09
C GLU A 22 -7.43 2.79 -16.15
N PHE A 23 -7.46 4.08 -15.80
CA PHE A 23 -7.00 5.14 -16.70
C PHE A 23 -5.52 5.01 -17.05
N LYS A 24 -4.67 4.66 -16.08
CA LYS A 24 -3.24 4.41 -16.31
C LYS A 24 -3.02 3.25 -17.27
N VAL A 25 -3.67 2.11 -17.06
CA VAL A 25 -3.59 0.92 -17.93
C VAL A 25 -4.08 1.25 -19.34
N PHE A 26 -5.19 1.99 -19.45
CA PHE A 26 -5.71 2.44 -20.73
C PHE A 26 -4.69 3.29 -21.49
N CYS A 27 -4.08 4.30 -20.83
CA CYS A 27 -3.07 5.14 -21.46
C CYS A 27 -1.80 4.35 -21.83
N GLU A 28 -1.29 3.51 -20.93
CA GLU A 28 -0.12 2.66 -21.20
C GLU A 28 -0.37 1.69 -22.37
N GLY A 29 -1.58 1.12 -22.47
CA GLY A 29 -2.00 0.29 -23.60
C GLY A 29 -2.06 1.06 -24.92
N MET A 30 -2.55 2.31 -24.91
CA MET A 30 -2.52 3.17 -26.09
C MET A 30 -1.09 3.50 -26.53
N LEU A 31 -0.19 3.77 -25.59
CA LEU A 31 1.22 4.05 -25.88
C LEU A 31 1.91 2.87 -26.57
N GLN A 32 1.58 1.65 -26.14
CA GLN A 32 2.17 0.41 -26.68
C GLN A 32 1.55 -0.06 -27.99
N THR A 33 0.41 0.48 -28.41
CA THR A 33 -0.31 0.02 -29.61
C THR A 33 -0.38 1.09 -30.70
N ALA A 34 -0.70 2.32 -30.33
CA ALA A 34 -0.96 3.40 -31.28
C ALA A 34 0.23 4.36 -31.47
N PHE A 35 1.11 4.50 -30.46
CA PHE A 35 2.22 5.47 -30.45
C PHE A 35 3.60 4.81 -30.47
N VAL A 36 3.69 3.72 -31.22
CA VAL A 36 4.94 2.99 -31.41
C VAL A 36 5.66 3.49 -32.64
N ASP A 37 6.96 3.73 -32.51
CA ASP A 37 7.82 4.08 -33.63
C ASP A 37 7.85 2.92 -34.66
N PRO A 38 7.53 3.16 -35.94
CA PRO A 38 7.44 2.10 -36.95
C PRO A 38 8.75 1.33 -37.18
N GLN A 39 9.91 1.94 -36.90
CA GLN A 39 11.22 1.35 -37.12
C GLN A 39 11.76 0.65 -35.87
N THR A 40 11.67 1.29 -34.71
CA THR A 40 12.25 0.73 -33.46
C THR A 40 11.29 -0.17 -32.70
N LYS A 41 9.99 -0.14 -33.03
CA LYS A 41 8.91 -0.81 -32.29
C LYS A 41 8.86 -0.43 -30.80
N GLN A 42 9.45 0.71 -30.43
CA GLN A 42 9.40 1.22 -29.07
C GLN A 42 8.31 2.30 -28.94
N PRO A 43 7.62 2.39 -27.79
CA PRO A 43 6.68 3.46 -27.53
C PRO A 43 7.42 4.79 -27.48
N ASN A 44 6.82 5.84 -28.07
CA ASN A 44 7.43 7.17 -28.05
C ASN A 44 7.53 7.70 -26.60
N HIS A 45 8.77 7.93 -26.17
CA HIS A 45 9.09 8.39 -24.82
C HIS A 45 8.49 9.76 -24.47
N GLU A 46 8.28 10.66 -25.43
CA GLU A 46 7.68 11.97 -25.18
C GLU A 46 6.26 11.83 -24.63
N PHE A 47 5.46 10.92 -25.18
CA PHE A 47 4.11 10.67 -24.69
C PHE A 47 4.12 9.98 -23.31
N SER A 48 5.10 9.12 -23.03
CA SER A 48 5.31 8.55 -21.70
C SER A 48 5.63 9.63 -20.66
N TYR A 49 6.46 10.62 -21.02
CA TYR A 49 6.74 11.77 -20.16
C TYR A 49 5.51 12.65 -19.96
N ALA A 50 4.75 12.93 -21.03
CA ALA A 50 3.52 13.70 -20.94
C ALA A 50 2.47 13.02 -20.04
N LEU A 51 2.35 11.69 -20.11
CA LEU A 51 1.50 10.92 -19.21
C LEU A 51 1.96 11.05 -17.75
N THR A 52 3.27 10.89 -17.52
CA THR A 52 3.86 11.03 -16.18
C THR A 52 3.62 12.41 -15.59
N ASP A 53 3.77 13.47 -16.40
CA ASP A 53 3.53 14.86 -15.99
C ASP A 53 2.03 15.13 -15.74
N ALA A 54 1.13 14.57 -16.56
CA ALA A 54 -0.31 14.67 -16.35
C ALA A 54 -0.74 14.04 -15.01
N PHE A 55 -0.17 12.88 -14.66
CA PHE A 55 -0.38 12.25 -13.35
C PHE A 55 0.19 13.11 -12.21
N ALA A 56 1.43 13.59 -12.34
CA ALA A 56 2.04 14.46 -11.34
C ALA A 56 1.22 15.76 -11.12
N TYR A 57 0.69 16.35 -12.18
CA TYR A 57 -0.19 17.52 -12.09
C TYR A 57 -1.50 17.18 -11.37
N GLY A 58 -2.15 16.06 -11.69
CA GLY A 58 -3.39 15.64 -11.04
C GLY A 58 -3.24 15.47 -9.53
N PHE A 59 -2.16 14.84 -9.08
CA PHE A 59 -1.87 14.63 -7.65
C PHE A 59 -1.58 15.93 -6.89
N LYS A 60 -1.10 16.99 -7.57
CA LYS A 60 -0.87 18.31 -6.96
C LYS A 60 -2.17 19.04 -6.60
N VAL A 61 -3.26 18.73 -7.27
CA VAL A 61 -4.57 19.38 -7.04
C VAL A 61 -5.07 19.10 -5.63
N ARG A 62 -4.89 17.86 -5.15
CA ARG A 62 -5.29 17.46 -3.81
C ARG A 62 -4.12 16.78 -3.11
N LYS A 63 -3.37 17.53 -2.31
CA LYS A 63 -2.05 17.08 -1.80
C LYS A 63 -2.10 15.91 -0.81
N ASN A 64 -3.13 15.85 0.04
CA ASN A 64 -3.16 14.91 1.18
C ASN A 64 -4.12 13.74 0.97
N LYS A 65 -5.27 13.96 0.32
CA LYS A 65 -6.32 12.93 0.22
C LYS A 65 -5.92 11.72 -0.64
N PRO A 66 -5.27 11.87 -1.81
CA PRO A 66 -4.82 10.72 -2.60
C PRO A 66 -3.89 9.81 -1.81
N ALA A 67 -3.00 10.38 -0.98
CA ALA A 67 -2.13 9.60 -0.09
C ALA A 67 -2.93 8.73 0.88
N GLU A 68 -3.95 9.31 1.54
CA GLU A 68 -4.85 8.60 2.44
C GLU A 68 -5.65 7.51 1.72
N LEU A 69 -6.20 7.81 0.54
CA LEU A 69 -7.03 6.88 -0.24
C LEU A 69 -6.21 5.71 -0.79
N ILE A 70 -4.96 5.93 -1.23
CA ILE A 70 -4.05 4.86 -1.63
C ILE A 70 -3.77 3.93 -0.44
N VAL A 71 -3.49 4.49 0.75
CA VAL A 71 -3.30 3.67 1.96
C VAL A 71 -4.56 2.88 2.30
N LYS A 72 -5.74 3.50 2.24
CA LYS A 72 -7.01 2.83 2.53
C LYS A 72 -7.28 1.68 1.55
N HIS A 73 -6.98 1.88 0.26
CA HIS A 73 -7.13 0.84 -0.75
C HIS A 73 -6.13 -0.32 -0.52
N LEU A 74 -4.87 -0.02 -0.21
CA LEU A 74 -3.88 -1.03 0.19
C LEU A 74 -4.31 -1.80 1.44
N ASP A 75 -4.84 -1.10 2.45
CA ASP A 75 -5.36 -1.71 3.68
C ASP A 75 -6.50 -2.70 3.39
N CYS A 76 -7.44 -2.31 2.52
CA CYS A 76 -8.52 -3.19 2.08
C CYS A 76 -7.97 -4.44 1.34
N LEU A 77 -7.02 -4.26 0.42
CA LEU A 77 -6.38 -5.38 -0.29
C LEU A 77 -5.65 -6.34 0.67
N MET A 78 -5.04 -5.80 1.74
CA MET A 78 -4.31 -6.60 2.74
C MET A 78 -5.20 -7.26 3.80
N GLN A 79 -6.41 -6.74 4.05
CA GLN A 79 -7.39 -7.30 4.99
C GLN A 79 -8.30 -8.34 4.34
N CYS A 80 -8.73 -8.12 3.10
CA CYS A 80 -9.64 -9.04 2.42
C CYS A 80 -8.96 -10.33 1.94
N GLY A 81 -7.63 -10.44 2.06
CA GLY A 81 -6.86 -11.62 1.69
C GLY A 81 -6.75 -11.85 0.18
N GLN A 82 -6.04 -12.92 -0.19
CA GLN A 82 -5.97 -13.40 -1.57
C GLN A 82 -7.36 -13.86 -2.01
N TRP A 83 -8.07 -13.01 -2.74
CA TRP A 83 -9.35 -13.34 -3.36
C TRP A 83 -9.14 -14.35 -4.49
N ASP A 84 -8.92 -15.64 -4.22
CA ASP A 84 -8.69 -16.69 -5.25
C ASP A 84 -7.59 -16.37 -6.32
N MET A 85 -6.85 -15.28 -6.14
CA MET A 85 -5.83 -14.78 -7.05
C MET A 85 -4.49 -15.42 -6.73
N LEU A 86 -3.74 -15.77 -7.77
CA LEU A 86 -2.39 -16.26 -7.62
C LEU A 86 -1.50 -15.20 -6.95
N ASP A 87 -0.56 -15.62 -6.10
CA ASP A 87 0.42 -14.75 -5.43
C ASP A 87 1.05 -13.71 -6.38
N LEU A 88 1.31 -14.12 -7.62
CA LEU A 88 1.89 -13.27 -8.65
C LEU A 88 0.96 -12.14 -9.10
N GLU A 89 -0.32 -12.44 -9.34
CA GLU A 89 -1.31 -11.45 -9.77
C GLU A 89 -1.59 -10.44 -8.66
N PHE A 90 -1.64 -10.92 -7.41
CA PHE A 90 -1.77 -10.07 -6.25
C PHE A 90 -0.55 -9.15 -6.07
N ASP A 91 0.68 -9.65 -6.25
CA ASP A 91 1.89 -8.81 -6.20
C ASP A 91 1.90 -7.75 -7.32
N GLN A 92 1.42 -8.09 -8.52
CA GLN A 92 1.28 -7.14 -9.63
C GLN A 92 0.24 -6.04 -9.34
N LEU A 93 -0.89 -6.40 -8.74
CA LEU A 93 -1.90 -5.43 -8.31
C LEU A 93 -1.32 -4.47 -7.25
N LEU A 94 -0.64 -5.00 -6.23
CA LEU A 94 0.05 -4.20 -5.22
C LEU A 94 1.10 -3.28 -5.84
N ASN A 95 1.90 -3.77 -6.80
CA ASN A 95 2.87 -2.95 -7.52
C ASN A 95 2.20 -1.81 -8.29
N SER A 96 1.04 -2.07 -8.89
CA SER A 96 0.29 -1.07 -9.66
C SER A 96 -0.23 0.05 -8.76
N VAL A 97 -0.81 -0.31 -7.61
CA VAL A 97 -1.26 0.66 -6.59
C VAL A 97 -0.07 1.44 -6.03
N LEU A 98 1.02 0.76 -5.66
CA LEU A 98 2.25 1.42 -5.18
C LEU A 98 2.91 2.28 -6.27
N GLY A 99 2.68 2.01 -7.54
CA GLY A 99 3.09 2.89 -8.64
C GLY A 99 2.52 4.31 -8.49
N LEU A 100 1.30 4.42 -7.95
CA LEU A 100 0.65 5.72 -7.71
C LEU A 100 1.31 6.52 -6.56
N TYR A 101 1.95 5.83 -5.60
CA TYR A 101 2.69 6.48 -4.52
C TYR A 101 3.76 7.45 -5.04
N ARG A 102 4.37 7.15 -6.19
CA ARG A 102 5.42 7.98 -6.80
C ARG A 102 4.96 9.39 -7.17
N TYR A 103 3.65 9.58 -7.39
CA TYR A 103 3.06 10.88 -7.73
C TYR A 103 2.62 11.66 -6.48
N THR A 104 2.72 11.08 -5.28
CA THR A 104 2.34 11.73 -4.04
C THR A 104 3.45 12.64 -3.54
N ASP A 105 3.18 13.95 -3.43
CA ASP A 105 4.15 14.94 -2.92
C ASP A 105 4.40 14.77 -1.41
N ASN A 106 3.35 14.49 -0.63
CA ASN A 106 3.42 14.44 0.84
C ASN A 106 3.64 13.02 1.38
N LYS A 107 4.90 12.58 1.38
CA LYS A 107 5.29 11.25 1.86
C LYS A 107 5.02 11.04 3.35
N ASP A 108 5.15 12.09 4.17
CA ASP A 108 4.87 12.03 5.61
C ASP A 108 3.42 11.65 5.91
N VAL A 109 2.48 12.20 5.13
CA VAL A 109 1.06 11.88 5.27
C VAL A 109 0.82 10.40 4.97
N PHE A 110 1.38 9.90 3.86
CA PHE A 110 1.28 8.49 3.51
C PHE A 110 1.86 7.58 4.61
N ARG A 111 3.08 7.86 5.07
CA ARG A 111 3.74 7.12 6.16
C ARG A 111 2.89 7.10 7.42
N THR A 112 2.38 8.26 7.83
CA THR A 112 1.54 8.39 9.04
C THR A 112 0.28 7.55 8.94
N PHE A 113 -0.45 7.66 7.82
CA PHE A 113 -1.67 6.88 7.61
C PHE A 113 -1.38 5.38 7.50
N TYR A 114 -0.31 4.99 6.81
CA TYR A 114 0.06 3.61 6.64
C TYR A 114 0.44 2.94 7.97
N HIS A 115 1.33 3.55 8.76
CA HIS A 115 1.68 3.01 10.08
C HIS A 115 0.45 2.93 11.00
N ARG A 116 -0.47 3.89 10.89
CA ARG A 116 -1.72 3.87 11.67
C ARG A 116 -2.64 2.71 11.28
N VAL A 117 -2.80 2.39 9.99
CA VAL A 117 -3.59 1.21 9.58
C VAL A 117 -2.88 -0.09 9.93
N LEU A 118 -1.56 -0.17 9.72
CA LEU A 118 -0.74 -1.32 10.07
C LEU A 118 -0.83 -1.64 11.58
N ALA A 119 -0.72 -0.63 12.44
CA ALA A 119 -0.87 -0.79 13.89
C ALA A 119 -2.21 -1.43 14.24
N ARG A 120 -3.30 -0.97 13.61
CA ARG A 120 -4.64 -1.55 13.83
C ARG A 120 -4.71 -2.99 13.36
N ARG A 121 -4.19 -3.32 12.18
CA ARG A 121 -4.22 -4.70 11.67
C ARG A 121 -3.45 -5.66 12.58
N LEU A 122 -2.28 -5.25 13.04
CA LEU A 122 -1.44 -6.04 13.92
C LEU A 122 -2.06 -6.25 15.31
N LEU A 123 -2.71 -5.22 15.88
CA LEU A 123 -3.38 -5.32 17.19
C LEU A 123 -4.69 -6.12 17.15
N LEU A 124 -5.39 -6.11 16.02
CA LEU A 124 -6.66 -6.81 15.85
C LEU A 124 -6.51 -8.20 15.22
N GLU A 125 -5.28 -8.63 14.92
CA GLU A 125 -4.98 -9.89 14.20
C GLU A 125 -5.80 -10.06 12.91
N CYS A 126 -6.15 -8.94 12.27
CA CYS A 126 -7.00 -8.92 11.06
C CYS A 126 -6.18 -9.02 9.77
N SER A 127 -4.86 -9.20 9.86
CA SER A 127 -3.99 -9.38 8.69
C SER A 127 -4.12 -10.79 8.14
N THR A 128 -4.14 -10.91 6.81
CA THR A 128 -4.20 -12.23 6.13
C THR A 128 -2.99 -13.12 6.48
N SER A 129 -1.81 -12.53 6.71
CA SER A 129 -0.59 -13.22 7.15
C SER A 129 0.52 -12.23 7.54
N ASP A 130 1.25 -12.53 8.62
CA ASP A 130 2.40 -11.75 9.09
C ASP A 130 3.57 -11.72 8.09
N ASP A 131 3.75 -12.79 7.32
CA ASP A 131 4.83 -12.87 6.34
C ASP A 131 4.58 -11.92 5.16
N PHE A 132 3.32 -11.79 4.74
CA PHE A 132 2.92 -10.82 3.72
C PHE A 132 3.15 -9.37 4.18
N GLU A 133 2.85 -9.06 5.44
CA GLU A 133 3.10 -7.72 5.99
C GLU A 133 4.59 -7.37 6.02
N LYS A 134 5.45 -8.32 6.41
CA LYS A 134 6.91 -8.15 6.38
C LYS A 134 7.42 -7.93 4.97
N VAL A 135 6.91 -8.69 3.99
CA VAL A 135 7.26 -8.52 2.56
C VAL A 135 6.83 -7.14 2.06
N MET A 136 5.62 -6.70 2.40
CA MET A 136 5.10 -5.39 2.01
C MET A 136 5.94 -4.23 2.58
N LEU A 137 6.28 -4.29 3.87
CA LEU A 137 7.17 -3.31 4.50
C LEU A 137 8.55 -3.27 3.86
N LYS A 138 9.14 -4.44 3.58
CA LYS A 138 10.43 -4.54 2.90
C LYS A 138 10.36 -3.89 1.52
N LYS A 139 9.31 -4.17 0.75
CA LYS A 139 9.08 -3.61 -0.59
C LYS A 139 8.92 -2.09 -0.57
N LEU A 140 8.16 -1.55 0.38
CA LEU A 140 8.02 -0.11 0.60
C LEU A 140 9.38 0.54 0.92
N LYS A 141 10.14 -0.06 1.85
CA LYS A 141 11.45 0.42 2.26
C LYS A 141 12.48 0.42 1.13
N GLU A 142 12.56 -0.67 0.37
CA GLU A 142 13.60 -0.86 -0.65
C GLU A 142 13.30 -0.13 -1.96
N LYS A 143 12.04 -0.09 -2.42
CA LYS A 143 11.68 0.40 -3.76
C LYS A 143 11.09 1.81 -3.79
N TYR A 144 10.58 2.32 -2.67
CA TYR A 144 9.77 3.53 -2.67
C TYR A 144 10.25 4.59 -1.68
N ASP A 145 10.52 4.19 -0.43
CA ASP A 145 10.87 5.12 0.62
C ASP A 145 11.79 4.49 1.69
N PRO A 146 13.09 4.78 1.71
CA PRO A 146 14.01 4.24 2.72
C PRO A 146 13.68 4.70 4.15
N GLU A 147 12.95 5.81 4.31
CA GLU A 147 12.51 6.33 5.61
C GLU A 147 11.34 5.53 6.21
N PHE A 148 10.83 4.52 5.51
CA PHE A 148 9.75 3.63 5.97
C PHE A 148 10.20 2.60 7.04
N GLY A 149 11.35 2.82 7.69
CA GLY A 149 11.95 1.88 8.62
C GLY A 149 11.17 1.65 9.93
N MET A 150 10.28 2.58 10.31
CA MET A 150 9.54 2.49 11.59
C MET A 150 8.64 1.26 11.70
N GLY A 151 8.06 0.79 10.59
CA GLY A 151 7.20 -0.39 10.59
C GLY A 151 7.87 -1.66 11.13
N GLY A 152 9.19 -1.81 10.95
CA GLY A 152 9.94 -2.97 11.48
C GLY A 152 10.02 -2.99 13.01
N HIS A 153 10.05 -1.81 13.65
CA HIS A 153 10.05 -1.72 15.11
C HIS A 153 8.72 -2.19 15.71
N MET A 154 7.60 -1.91 15.03
CA MET A 154 6.27 -2.34 15.48
C MET A 154 6.15 -3.87 15.59
N PHE A 155 6.78 -4.62 14.66
CA PHE A 155 6.83 -6.08 14.73
C PHE A 155 7.67 -6.59 15.90
N ASN A 156 8.80 -5.94 16.18
CA ASN A 156 9.63 -6.29 17.33
C ASN A 156 8.88 -6.02 18.65
N ASP A 157 8.17 -4.88 18.75
CA ASP A 157 7.40 -4.53 19.95
C ASP A 157 6.28 -5.54 20.22
N LEU A 158 5.62 -6.05 19.17
CA LEU A 158 4.62 -7.12 19.31
C LEU A 158 5.24 -8.42 19.78
N ALA A 159 6.36 -8.85 19.17
CA ALA A 159 7.05 -10.07 19.58
C ALA A 159 7.47 -10.00 21.06
N LEU A 160 8.04 -8.88 21.49
CA LEU A 160 8.39 -8.64 22.90
C LEU A 160 7.15 -8.67 23.81
N SER A 161 6.02 -8.10 23.37
CA SER A 161 4.77 -8.14 24.14
C SER A 161 4.24 -9.56 24.33
N TRP A 162 4.37 -10.42 23.31
CA TRP A 162 3.96 -11.82 23.41
C TRP A 162 4.88 -12.63 24.33
N ASP A 163 6.19 -12.41 24.26
CA ASP A 163 7.17 -13.06 25.14
C ASP A 163 6.91 -12.70 26.61
N LEU A 164 6.69 -11.41 26.90
CA LEU A 164 6.35 -10.93 28.24
C LEU A 164 5.02 -11.50 28.75
N LEU A 165 4.01 -11.62 27.88
CA LEU A 165 2.72 -12.22 28.23
C LEU A 165 2.89 -13.71 28.55
N HIS A 166 3.70 -14.43 27.77
CA HIS A 166 3.97 -15.85 28.01
C HIS A 166 4.67 -16.07 29.35
N GLU A 167 5.69 -15.26 29.65
CA GLU A 167 6.38 -15.28 30.94
C GLU A 167 5.40 -14.98 32.09
N HIS A 168 4.56 -13.95 31.95
CA HIS A 168 3.54 -13.63 32.96
C HIS A 168 2.55 -14.77 33.18
N CYS A 169 2.02 -15.38 32.12
CA CYS A 169 1.12 -16.53 32.20
C CYS A 169 1.80 -17.75 32.85
N ALA A 170 3.05 -18.03 32.52
CA ALA A 170 3.82 -19.11 33.13
C ALA A 170 3.97 -18.91 34.66
N HIS A 171 4.27 -17.69 35.08
CA HIS A 171 4.35 -17.34 36.51
C HIS A 171 3.00 -17.47 37.24
N LEU A 172 1.85 -17.19 36.58
CA LEU A 172 0.52 -17.42 37.17
C LEU A 172 0.19 -18.91 37.34
N VAL A 173 0.70 -19.76 36.44
CA VAL A 173 0.56 -21.22 36.54
C VAL A 173 1.41 -21.77 37.69
N GLU A 174 2.64 -21.26 37.87
CA GLU A 174 3.51 -21.65 38.99
C GLU A 174 3.04 -21.08 40.34
N GLY A 175 2.40 -19.90 40.33
CA GLY A 175 1.85 -19.22 41.51
C GLY A 175 0.48 -19.71 41.97
N SER A 176 -0.13 -20.69 41.29
CA SER A 176 -1.38 -21.32 41.71
C SER A 176 -1.13 -22.17 42.96
N PRO A 177 -1.58 -21.76 44.16
CA PRO A 177 -1.33 -22.53 45.36
C PRO A 177 -2.06 -23.87 45.24
N GLN A 178 -1.35 -24.96 45.48
CA GLN A 178 -1.93 -26.21 45.94
C GLN A 178 -2.65 -25.92 47.28
N HIS A 179 -3.85 -25.36 47.21
CA HIS A 179 -4.74 -25.23 48.35
C HIS A 179 -6.12 -25.70 47.91
N SER A 180 -6.31 -27.01 47.95
CA SER A 180 -7.60 -27.65 48.19
C SER A 180 -7.36 -29.12 48.55
N LEU A 181 -7.34 -29.33 49.88
CA LEU A 181 -7.72 -30.51 50.67
C LEU A 181 -6.99 -31.84 50.44
#